data_AF-A0A091UYF4-F1
#
_entry.id   AF-A0A091UYF4-F1
#
_cell.length_a   1.000
_cell.length_b   1.000
_cell.length_c   1.000
_cell.angle_alpha   90.00
_cell.angle_beta   90.00
_cell.angle_gamma   90.00
#
_symmetry.space_group_name_H-M   'P 1'
#
loop_
_entity.id
_entity.type
_entity.pdbx_description
1 polymer ?
#
loop_
_entity_poly.entity_id
_entity_poly.type
_entity_poly.pdbx_seq_one_letter_code
_entity_poly.pdbx_strand_id
1 'polypeptide(L)'
;ALPALLPALRDYRRATEAGALLAIEFTGLTEYLALLRAAARALAPFGSSVMFYLAAAVSDFYIPASEMPEHKIQSSEGPLQITMKMVPKMLSPLVKEWAPEAFVISFKLETDPLILIDKSRQA
;
A
#
# COMPACT_ATOMS: atom_id res chain seq x y z
N ALA A 1 -9.81 14.04 30.10
CA ALA A 1 -10.45 12.91 29.38
C ALA A 1 -10.48 13.23 27.89
N LEU A 2 -10.32 12.24 27.00
CA LEU A 2 -10.36 12.41 25.54
C LEU A 2 -11.83 12.50 25.06
N PRO A 3 -12.38 13.69 24.77
CA PRO A 3 -13.82 13.84 24.50
C PRO A 3 -14.30 13.09 23.25
N ALA A 4 -13.41 12.86 22.28
CA ALA A 4 -13.70 12.13 21.05
C ALA A 4 -13.63 10.59 21.20
N LEU A 5 -13.14 10.07 22.33
CA LEU A 5 -12.90 8.62 22.48
C LEU A 5 -14.21 7.81 22.49
N LEU A 6 -15.20 8.27 23.26
CA LEU A 6 -16.48 7.55 23.36
C LEU A 6 -17.25 7.54 22.03
N PRO A 7 -17.37 8.65 21.28
CA PRO A 7 -17.90 8.63 19.92
C PRO A 7 -17.15 7.65 18.99
N ALA A 8 -15.81 7.71 18.96
CA ALA A 8 -15.00 6.85 18.09
C ALA A 8 -15.20 5.36 18.38
N LEU A 9 -15.25 4.97 19.66
CA LEU A 9 -15.52 3.58 20.06
C LEU A 9 -16.92 3.11 19.64
N ARG A 10 -17.92 3.99 19.70
CA ARG A 10 -19.29 3.68 19.26
C ARG A 10 -19.36 3.48 17.75
N ASP A 11 -18.71 4.34 16.98
CA ASP A 11 -18.71 4.24 15.52
C ASP A 11 -17.93 3.01 15.04
N TYR A 12 -16.79 2.71 15.67
CA TYR A 12 -16.05 1.47 15.42
C TYR A 12 -16.91 0.23 15.66
N ARG A 13 -17.58 0.14 16.82
CA ARG A 13 -18.48 -1.00 17.12
C ARG A 13 -19.60 -1.12 16.10
N ARG A 14 -20.24 -0.01 15.74
CA ARG A 14 -21.31 0.00 14.73
C ARG A 14 -20.83 -0.53 13.38
N ALA A 15 -19.66 -0.09 12.92
CA ALA A 15 -19.11 -0.54 11.64
C ALA A 15 -18.77 -2.04 11.65
N THR A 16 -18.20 -2.52 12.76
CA THR A 16 -17.85 -3.94 12.94
C THR A 16 -19.10 -4.83 13.04
N GLU A 17 -20.09 -4.45 13.85
CA GLU A 17 -21.34 -5.21 14.02
C GLU A 17 -22.17 -5.27 12.73
N ALA A 18 -22.11 -4.21 11.91
CA ALA A 18 -22.77 -4.16 10.61
C ALA A 18 -21.99 -4.87 9.48
N GLY A 19 -20.78 -5.40 9.75
CA GLY A 19 -19.91 -6.01 8.73
C GLY A 19 -19.36 -5.01 7.69
N ALA A 20 -19.33 -3.72 8.02
CA ALA A 20 -18.90 -2.63 7.12
C ALA A 20 -17.40 -2.31 7.22
N LEU A 21 -16.68 -2.93 8.16
CA LEU A 21 -15.25 -2.74 8.37
C LEU A 21 -14.54 -4.10 8.41
N LEU A 22 -13.62 -4.30 7.47
CA LEU A 22 -12.70 -5.43 7.46
C LEU A 22 -11.26 -4.90 7.57
N ALA A 23 -10.60 -5.20 8.68
CA ALA A 23 -9.19 -4.86 8.88
C ALA A 23 -8.30 -6.00 8.38
N ILE A 24 -7.36 -5.69 7.49
CA ILE A 24 -6.36 -6.62 6.98
C ILE A 24 -5.00 -5.99 7.21
N GLU A 25 -4.17 -6.63 8.02
CA GLU A 25 -2.84 -6.15 8.38
C GLU A 25 -1.81 -6.60 7.34
N PHE A 26 -0.76 -5.80 7.19
CA PHE A 26 0.45 -6.17 6.45
C PHE A 26 1.66 -5.52 7.10
N THR A 27 2.83 -6.13 6.93
CA THR A 27 4.11 -5.59 7.42
C THR A 27 5.08 -5.33 6.27
N GLY A 28 5.24 -6.31 5.37
CA GLY A 28 6.22 -6.25 4.30
C GLY A 28 5.63 -5.82 2.96
N LEU A 29 6.50 -5.36 2.05
CA LEU A 29 6.12 -5.03 0.67
C LEU A 29 5.46 -6.22 -0.05
N THR A 30 6.06 -7.42 0.06
CA THR A 30 5.55 -8.63 -0.63
C THR A 30 4.12 -8.96 -0.20
N GLU A 31 3.86 -8.88 1.10
CA GLU A 31 2.54 -9.11 1.68
C GLU A 31 1.54 -8.05 1.21
N TYR A 32 1.91 -6.77 1.31
CA TYR A 32 1.09 -5.67 0.80
C TYR A 32 0.68 -5.88 -0.67
N LEU A 33 1.63 -6.23 -1.55
CA LEU A 33 1.35 -6.44 -2.96
C LEU A 33 0.45 -7.65 -3.24
N ALA A 34 0.64 -8.74 -2.49
CA ALA A 34 -0.21 -9.92 -2.59
C ALA A 34 -1.64 -9.63 -2.14
N LEU A 35 -1.80 -8.96 -0.99
CA LEU A 35 -3.09 -8.58 -0.44
C LEU A 35 -3.81 -7.56 -1.32
N LEU A 36 -3.11 -6.55 -1.86
CA LEU A 36 -3.68 -5.59 -2.80
C LEU A 36 -4.23 -6.29 -4.05
N ARG A 37 -3.48 -7.24 -4.61
CA ARG A 37 -3.93 -8.03 -5.76
C ARG A 37 -5.16 -8.87 -5.42
N ALA A 38 -5.17 -9.51 -4.25
CA ALA A 38 -6.30 -10.33 -3.80
C ALA A 38 -7.55 -9.47 -3.59
N ALA A 39 -7.42 -8.33 -2.90
CA ALA A 39 -8.50 -7.37 -2.69
C ALA A 39 -9.04 -6.82 -4.02
N ALA A 40 -8.15 -6.45 -4.95
CA ALA A 40 -8.55 -5.95 -6.26
C ALA A 40 -9.42 -6.95 -7.02
N ARG A 41 -9.00 -8.21 -7.07
CA ARG A 41 -9.76 -9.28 -7.74
C ARG A 41 -11.06 -9.62 -7.04
N ALA A 42 -11.08 -9.59 -5.71
CA ALA A 42 -12.30 -9.82 -4.93
C ALA A 42 -13.34 -8.73 -5.15
N LEU A 43 -12.89 -7.48 -5.34
CA LEU A 43 -13.76 -6.32 -5.55
C LEU A 43 -14.12 -6.08 -7.03
N ALA A 44 -13.38 -6.65 -7.98
CA ALA A 44 -13.60 -6.45 -9.42
C ALA A 44 -15.06 -6.66 -9.89
N PRO A 45 -15.82 -7.67 -9.40
CA PRO A 45 -17.21 -7.88 -9.83
C PRO A 45 -18.18 -6.74 -9.46
N PHE A 46 -17.81 -5.84 -8.56
CA PHE A 46 -18.65 -4.70 -8.14
C PHE A 46 -18.42 -3.43 -9.00
N GLY A 47 -17.47 -3.48 -9.94
CA GLY A 47 -17.23 -2.46 -10.96
C GLY A 47 -17.12 -1.05 -10.41
N SER A 48 -17.88 -0.13 -10.99
CA SER A 48 -17.89 1.30 -10.64
C SER A 48 -18.39 1.62 -9.21
N SER A 49 -18.90 0.63 -8.48
CA SER A 49 -19.27 0.80 -7.06
C SER A 49 -18.07 0.73 -6.12
N VAL A 50 -16.89 0.36 -6.64
CA VAL A 50 -15.66 0.20 -5.86
C VAL A 50 -14.80 1.45 -5.96
N MET A 51 -14.25 1.87 -4.82
CA MET A 51 -13.20 2.87 -4.76
C MET A 51 -11.93 2.27 -4.15
N PHE A 52 -10.79 2.42 -4.83
CA PHE A 52 -9.47 2.18 -4.24
C PHE A 52 -8.90 3.50 -3.75
N TYR A 53 -8.70 3.62 -2.44
CA TYR A 53 -8.07 4.77 -1.80
C TYR A 53 -6.66 4.40 -1.32
N LEU A 54 -5.67 4.57 -2.19
CA LEU A 54 -4.31 4.02 -2.03
C LEU A 54 -3.38 5.01 -1.31
N ALA A 55 -3.54 5.11 0.01
CA ALA A 55 -2.78 6.03 0.86
C ALA A 55 -1.51 5.41 1.52
N ALA A 56 -1.23 4.14 1.27
CA ALA A 56 -0.05 3.47 1.82
C ALA A 56 1.25 4.06 1.21
N ALA A 57 2.27 4.28 2.04
CA ALA A 57 3.62 4.61 1.59
C ALA A 57 4.33 3.31 1.18
N VAL A 58 4.20 2.93 -0.09
CA VAL A 58 4.79 1.71 -0.65
C VAL A 58 6.27 1.96 -0.97
N SER A 59 7.16 1.05 -0.57
CA SER A 59 8.59 1.17 -0.88
C SER A 59 8.84 1.21 -2.38
N ASP A 60 9.69 2.12 -2.84
CA ASP A 60 10.11 2.19 -4.25
C ASP A 60 11.18 1.15 -4.61
N PHE A 61 11.89 0.64 -3.60
CA PHE A 61 12.96 -0.33 -3.75
C PHE A 61 12.77 -1.54 -2.83
N TYR A 62 13.29 -2.70 -3.23
CA TYR A 62 13.25 -3.95 -2.45
C TYR A 62 14.47 -4.83 -2.73
N ILE A 63 14.72 -5.79 -1.85
CA ILE A 63 15.71 -6.86 -2.06
C ILE A 63 14.93 -8.14 -2.44
N PRO A 64 15.16 -8.73 -3.63
CA PRO A 64 14.54 -10.00 -4.00
C PRO A 64 14.84 -11.10 -2.99
N ALA A 65 13.90 -12.02 -2.77
CA ALA A 65 14.09 -13.14 -1.84
C ALA A 65 15.33 -14.00 -2.20
N SER A 66 15.64 -14.14 -3.50
CA SER A 66 16.83 -14.84 -3.99
C SER A 66 18.16 -14.14 -3.66
N GLU A 67 18.12 -12.86 -3.29
CA GLU A 67 19.28 -12.02 -2.98
C GLU A 67 19.30 -11.62 -1.49
N MET A 68 18.29 -12.02 -0.71
CA MET A 68 18.16 -11.64 0.68
C MET A 68 19.06 -12.53 1.57
N PRO A 69 19.98 -11.95 2.35
CA PRO A 69 20.79 -12.73 3.28
C PRO A 69 19.93 -13.42 4.34
N GLU A 70 20.15 -14.73 4.55
CA GLU A 70 19.43 -15.50 5.59
C GLU A 70 19.90 -15.14 7.01
N HIS A 71 21.12 -14.63 7.13
CA HIS A 71 21.74 -14.33 8.41
C HIS A 71 22.08 -12.84 8.53
N LYS A 72 22.22 -12.39 9.78
CA LYS A 72 22.66 -11.03 10.10
C LYS A 72 23.95 -10.70 9.34
N ILE A 73 23.93 -9.61 8.60
CA ILE A 73 25.10 -9.05 7.92
C ILE A 73 26.14 -8.66 8.98
N GLN A 74 27.39 -9.12 8.81
CA GLN A 74 28.46 -8.90 9.78
C GLN A 74 29.15 -7.54 9.54
N SER A 75 29.49 -6.84 10.63
CA SER A 75 30.06 -5.48 10.57
C SER A 75 31.59 -5.44 10.55
N SER A 76 32.27 -6.58 10.62
CA SER A 76 33.73 -6.68 10.66
C SER A 76 34.42 -6.55 9.30
N GLU A 77 33.66 -6.62 8.20
CA GLU A 77 34.18 -6.73 6.83
C GLU A 77 34.29 -5.39 6.09
N GLY A 78 34.14 -4.26 6.80
CA GLY A 78 34.25 -2.92 6.24
C GLY A 78 32.89 -2.23 6.01
N PRO A 79 32.84 -1.20 5.16
CA PRO A 79 31.64 -0.40 4.98
C PRO A 79 30.50 -1.20 4.31
N LEU A 80 29.29 -1.04 4.83
CA LEU A 80 28.10 -1.71 4.31
C LEU A 80 27.66 -1.11 2.96
N GLN A 81 27.49 -1.97 1.95
CA GLN A 81 26.85 -1.63 0.69
C GLN A 81 25.56 -2.42 0.54
N ILE A 82 24.43 -1.73 0.33
CA ILE A 82 23.13 -2.36 0.09
C ILE A 82 22.73 -2.07 -1.35
N THR A 83 22.55 -3.12 -2.14
CA THR A 83 21.98 -3.02 -3.50
C THR A 83 20.53 -3.45 -3.47
N MET A 84 19.65 -2.63 -4.03
CA MET A 84 18.20 -2.88 -4.08
C MET A 84 17.69 -2.73 -5.51
N LYS A 85 16.60 -3.44 -5.82
CA LYS A 85 15.91 -3.34 -7.11
C LYS A 85 14.69 -2.44 -7.00
N MET A 86 14.32 -1.80 -8.10
CA MET A 86 13.07 -1.03 -8.17
C MET A 86 11.87 -1.96 -8.05
N VAL A 87 10.84 -1.52 -7.32
CA VAL A 87 9.56 -2.20 -7.25
C VAL A 87 8.81 -1.99 -8.58
N PRO A 88 8.21 -3.04 -9.15
CA PRO A 88 7.39 -2.89 -10.36
C PRO A 88 6.25 -1.88 -10.14
N LYS A 89 5.83 -1.17 -11.19
CA LYS A 89 4.75 -0.17 -11.08
C LYS A 89 3.37 -0.84 -10.94
N MET A 90 2.96 -1.12 -9.71
CA MET A 90 1.77 -1.94 -9.40
C MET A 90 0.42 -1.24 -9.66
N LEU A 91 0.40 0.09 -9.81
CA LEU A 91 -0.82 0.82 -10.17
C LEU A 91 -1.33 0.48 -11.57
N SER A 92 -0.43 0.23 -12.53
CA SER A 92 -0.84 -0.07 -13.91
C SER A 92 -1.62 -1.40 -14.00
N PRO A 93 -1.14 -2.53 -13.45
CA PRO A 93 -1.93 -3.76 -13.41
C PRO A 93 -3.25 -3.61 -12.64
N LEU A 94 -3.28 -2.83 -11.54
CA LEU A 94 -4.51 -2.59 -10.79
C LEU A 94 -5.61 -1.99 -11.66
N VAL A 95 -5.29 -0.91 -12.38
CA VAL A 95 -6.24 -0.13 -13.20
C VAL A 95 -6.55 -0.83 -14.53
N LYS A 96 -5.62 -1.58 -15.11
CA LYS A 96 -5.81 -2.17 -16.45
C LYS A 96 -6.34 -3.60 -16.43
N GLU A 97 -6.01 -4.37 -15.40
CA GLU A 97 -6.21 -5.82 -15.40
C GLU A 97 -7.02 -6.30 -14.20
N TRP A 98 -6.77 -5.77 -12.99
CA TRP A 98 -7.35 -6.36 -11.78
C TRP A 98 -8.72 -5.81 -11.44
N ALA A 99 -8.94 -4.50 -11.58
CA ALA A 99 -10.23 -3.85 -11.30
C ALA A 99 -10.45 -2.63 -12.23
N PRO A 100 -10.65 -2.86 -13.54
CA PRO A 100 -10.64 -1.78 -14.54
C PRO A 100 -11.80 -0.78 -14.46
N GLU A 101 -12.93 -1.17 -13.86
CA GLU A 101 -14.10 -0.29 -13.71
C GLU A 101 -14.13 0.45 -12.37
N ALA A 102 -13.20 0.14 -11.45
CA ALA A 102 -13.18 0.76 -10.14
C ALA A 102 -12.64 2.20 -10.20
N PHE A 103 -13.10 3.05 -9.29
CA PHE A 103 -12.58 4.40 -9.13
C PHE A 103 -11.30 4.39 -8.30
N VAL A 104 -10.17 4.78 -8.88
CA VAL A 104 -8.85 4.68 -8.22
C VAL A 104 -8.31 6.06 -7.86
N ILE A 105 -8.02 6.25 -6.57
CA ILE A 105 -7.34 7.42 -6.01
C ILE A 105 -5.99 6.96 -5.47
N SER A 106 -4.91 7.64 -5.85
CA SER A 106 -3.56 7.37 -5.35
C SER A 106 -2.89 8.62 -4.83
N PHE A 107 -2.10 8.46 -3.77
CA PHE A 107 -1.44 9.57 -3.09
C PHE A 107 0.01 9.71 -3.56
N LYS A 108 0.45 10.95 -3.70
CA LYS A 108 1.85 11.32 -3.95
C LYS A 108 2.34 12.11 -2.75
N LEU A 109 3.44 11.65 -2.15
CA LEU A 109 4.10 12.31 -1.03
C LEU A 109 5.43 12.85 -1.53
N GLU A 110 5.55 14.17 -1.58
CA GLU A 110 6.80 14.87 -1.88
C GLU A 110 7.03 15.91 -0.78
N THR A 111 8.29 16.09 -0.38
CA THR A 111 8.68 17.12 0.59
C THR A 111 9.11 18.42 -0.08
N ASP A 112 9.48 18.37 -1.36
CA ASP A 112 9.72 19.55 -2.19
C ASP A 112 8.41 19.95 -2.92
N PRO A 113 7.82 21.12 -2.60
CA PRO A 113 6.57 21.56 -3.22
C PRO A 113 6.73 21.86 -4.72
N LEU A 114 7.95 22.14 -5.21
CA LEU A 114 8.20 22.47 -6.60
C LEU A 114 7.99 21.27 -7.54
N ILE A 115 8.17 20.05 -7.04
CA ILE A 115 8.03 18.81 -7.84
C ILE A 115 6.67 18.13 -7.65
N LEU A 116 5.91 18.47 -6.60
CA LEU A 116 4.70 17.74 -6.19
C LEU A 116 3.66 17.63 -7.32
N ILE A 117 3.35 18.74 -7.99
CA ILE A 117 2.33 18.76 -9.05
C ILE A 117 2.77 17.98 -10.27
N ASP A 118 4.03 18.13 -10.68
CA ASP A 118 4.57 17.44 -11.85
C ASP A 118 4.64 15.94 -11.61
N LYS A 119 5.11 15.51 -10.44
CA LYS A 119 5.09 14.11 -10.00
C LYS A 119 3.68 13.54 -9.93
N SER A 120 2.71 14.33 -9.49
CA SER A 120 1.31 13.91 -9.43
C SER A 120 0.68 13.69 -10.81
N ARG A 121 1.05 14.52 -11.80
CA ARG A 121 0.55 14.40 -13.18
C ARG A 121 1.19 13.26 -13.98
N GLN A 122 2.40 12.82 -13.59
CA GLN A 122 3.12 11.71 -14.22
C GLN A 122 2.68 10.33 -13.72
N ALA A 123 1.91 10.27 -12.64
CA ALA A 123 1.54 9.04 -11.94
C ALA A 123 0.51 8.18 -12.69
#